data_AF-A0A385SMY0-F1
#
_entry.id   AF-A0A385SMY0-F1
#
_cell.length_a   1.000
_cell.length_b   1.000
_cell.length_c   1.000
_cell.angle_alpha   90.00
_cell.angle_beta   90.00
_cell.angle_gamma   90.00
#
_symmetry.space_group_name_H-M   'P 1'
#
loop_
_entity.id
_entity.type
_entity.pdbx_description
1 polymer ?
#
loop_
_entity_poly.entity_id
_entity_poly.type
_entity_poly.pdbx_seq_one_letter_code
_entity_poly.pdbx_strand_id
1 'polypeptide(L)'
;MPFIAGPGVKFLLVFYQKEQSLQEFIFHKRMFSSLCFISTLQSLAFSFLVHPMHVSVTEIEMDEKDKRLEIMMRVFADDLEITLRESLKQPEFDITKQSTPALDAIMKEYLAPRFKIVVDNKAVQSKYLGHELEGDAFIFYLEVPGVKKLKTIQIHNNIITEAFEDQSNLVHVTVRGTVRSLRLTKNVPTDKLTFDVK
;
A
#
# COMPACT_ATOMS: atom_id res chain seq x y z
N MET A 1 -33.74 -25.76 73.51
CA MET A 1 -35.03 -25.23 73.01
C MET A 1 -34.74 -24.37 71.79
N PRO A 2 -35.41 -24.57 70.63
CA PRO A 2 -35.16 -23.71 69.47
C PRO A 2 -35.88 -22.37 69.68
N PHE A 3 -35.17 -21.27 69.43
CA PHE A 3 -35.71 -19.92 69.49
C PHE A 3 -36.57 -19.67 68.24
N ILE A 4 -37.90 -19.62 68.41
CA ILE A 4 -38.84 -19.37 67.31
C ILE A 4 -38.91 -17.86 67.07
N ALA A 5 -38.30 -17.39 66.00
CA ALA A 5 -38.36 -15.98 65.61
C ALA A 5 -39.82 -15.59 65.27
N GLY A 6 -40.33 -14.52 65.89
CA GLY A 6 -41.67 -13.99 65.63
C GLY A 6 -41.85 -13.43 64.21
N PRO A 7 -43.10 -13.30 63.73
CA PRO A 7 -43.40 -12.97 62.33
C PRO A 7 -42.77 -11.65 61.84
N GLY A 8 -42.58 -10.66 62.71
CA GLY A 8 -41.90 -9.40 62.37
C GLY A 8 -40.40 -9.54 62.07
N VAL A 9 -39.71 -10.46 62.76
CA VAL A 9 -38.28 -10.73 62.53
C VAL A 9 -38.08 -11.46 61.20
N LYS A 10 -39.00 -12.35 60.85
CA LYS A 10 -38.99 -13.06 59.57
C LYS A 10 -39.23 -12.10 58.39
N PHE A 11 -40.09 -11.09 58.57
CA PHE A 11 -40.33 -10.07 57.54
C PHE A 11 -39.11 -9.17 57.31
N LEU A 12 -38.44 -8.73 58.39
CA LEU A 12 -37.22 -7.92 58.28
C LEU A 12 -36.09 -8.66 57.59
N LEU A 13 -35.90 -9.95 57.89
CA LEU A 13 -34.87 -10.77 57.24
C LEU A 13 -35.14 -10.95 55.75
N VAL A 14 -36.40 -11.18 55.35
CA VAL A 14 -36.79 -11.28 53.94
C VAL A 14 -36.60 -9.97 53.20
N PHE A 15 -36.94 -8.83 53.82
CA PHE A 15 -36.74 -7.51 53.23
C PHE A 15 -35.26 -7.19 53.03
N TYR A 16 -34.43 -7.41 54.06
CA TYR A 16 -32.98 -7.20 54.00
C TYR A 16 -32.30 -8.08 52.94
N GLN A 17 -32.71 -9.35 52.84
CA GLN A 17 -32.18 -10.28 51.85
C GLN A 17 -32.60 -9.89 50.41
N LYS A 18 -33.81 -9.34 50.24
CA LYS A 18 -34.27 -8.82 48.95
C LYS A 18 -33.50 -7.54 48.56
N GLU A 19 -33.22 -6.67 49.51
CA GLU A 19 -32.44 -5.44 49.29
C GLU A 19 -30.99 -5.75 48.91
N GLN A 20 -30.32 -6.71 49.58
CA GLN A 20 -29.00 -7.21 49.18
C GLN A 20 -29.03 -7.80 47.76
N SER A 21 -30.05 -8.59 47.41
CA SER A 21 -30.17 -9.18 46.06
C SER A 21 -30.36 -8.12 44.95
N LEU A 22 -31.07 -7.02 45.25
CA LEU A 22 -31.29 -5.92 44.31
C LEU A 22 -30.00 -5.10 44.11
N GLN A 23 -29.23 -4.87 45.18
CA GLN A 23 -27.93 -4.19 45.09
C GLN A 23 -26.91 -5.01 44.27
N GLU A 24 -26.83 -6.32 44.52
CA GLU A 24 -26.01 -7.26 43.73
C GLU A 24 -26.40 -7.21 42.24
N PHE A 25 -27.70 -7.22 41.92
CA PHE A 25 -28.19 -7.16 40.55
C PHE A 25 -27.88 -5.83 39.85
N ILE A 26 -28.02 -4.70 40.56
CA ILE A 26 -27.65 -3.37 40.04
C ILE A 26 -26.14 -3.26 39.81
N PHE A 27 -25.34 -3.81 40.72
CA PHE A 27 -23.88 -3.85 40.61
C PHE A 27 -23.42 -4.68 39.39
N HIS A 28 -24.01 -5.87 39.18
CA HIS A 28 -23.74 -6.70 38.00
C HIS A 28 -24.14 -6.01 36.70
N LYS A 29 -25.29 -5.33 36.64
CA LYS A 29 -25.71 -4.57 35.44
C LYS A 29 -24.77 -3.40 35.12
N ARG A 30 -24.29 -2.67 36.14
CA ARG A 30 -23.32 -1.57 35.96
C ARG A 30 -21.96 -2.12 35.50
N MET A 31 -21.51 -3.24 36.07
CA MET A 31 -20.26 -3.90 35.68
C MET A 31 -20.31 -4.44 34.24
N PHE A 32 -21.41 -5.08 33.83
CA PHE A 32 -21.61 -5.54 32.45
C PHE A 32 -21.68 -4.36 31.45
N SER A 33 -22.38 -3.27 31.81
CA SER A 33 -22.44 -2.06 30.99
C SER A 33 -21.08 -1.41 30.81
N SER A 34 -20.24 -1.37 31.86
CA SER A 34 -18.88 -0.81 31.79
C SER A 34 -17.92 -1.71 31.01
N LEU A 35 -18.02 -3.05 31.12
CA LEU A 35 -17.22 -3.97 30.30
C LEU A 35 -17.56 -3.87 28.81
N CYS A 36 -18.84 -3.74 28.45
CA CYS A 36 -19.23 -3.50 27.06
C CYS A 36 -18.66 -2.17 26.54
N PHE A 37 -18.72 -1.11 27.34
CA PHE A 37 -18.20 0.21 26.95
C PHE A 37 -16.68 0.21 26.71
N ILE A 38 -15.93 -0.49 27.56
CA ILE A 38 -14.48 -0.66 27.41
C ILE A 38 -14.15 -1.49 26.16
N SER A 39 -14.90 -2.58 25.90
CA SER A 39 -14.71 -3.40 24.70
C SER A 39 -15.00 -2.65 23.40
N THR A 40 -16.02 -1.78 23.39
CA THR A 40 -16.37 -0.95 22.22
C THR A 40 -15.37 0.18 21.99
N LEU A 41 -14.77 0.71 23.06
CA LEU A 41 -13.74 1.75 22.98
C LEU A 41 -12.41 1.19 22.47
N GLN A 42 -12.08 -0.06 22.83
CA GLN A 42 -10.88 -0.76 22.36
C GLN A 42 -10.95 -1.14 20.87
N SER A 43 -12.12 -1.48 20.34
CA SER A 43 -12.31 -1.76 18.92
C SER A 43 -12.16 -0.51 18.03
N LEU A 44 -12.51 0.68 18.53
CA LEU A 44 -12.44 1.92 17.77
C LEU A 44 -10.99 2.44 17.63
N ALA A 45 -10.10 2.06 18.55
CA ALA A 45 -8.68 2.44 18.51
C ALA A 45 -7.87 1.67 17.47
N PHE A 46 -8.31 0.47 17.05
CA PHE A 46 -7.59 -0.33 16.05
C PHE A 46 -7.78 0.14 14.60
N SER A 47 -8.81 0.96 14.32
CA SER A 47 -9.08 1.45 12.96
C SER A 47 -8.12 2.56 12.50
N PHE A 48 -7.30 3.13 13.40
CA PHE A 48 -6.34 4.20 13.07
C PHE A 48 -4.93 3.70 12.71
N LEU A 49 -4.70 2.38 12.74
CA LEU A 49 -3.37 1.78 12.50
C LEU A 49 -3.14 1.27 11.07
N VAL A 50 -4.14 1.37 10.19
CA VAL A 50 -3.99 1.04 8.77
C VAL A 50 -3.81 2.34 8.01
N HIS A 51 -2.56 2.74 7.79
CA HIS A 51 -2.22 3.79 6.82
C HIS A 51 -2.54 3.30 5.38
N PRO A 52 -2.76 4.23 4.42
CA PRO A 52 -2.83 3.85 3.02
C PRO A 52 -1.54 3.12 2.60
N MET A 53 -1.67 2.05 1.82
CA MET A 53 -0.53 1.27 1.31
C MET A 53 0.20 2.09 0.24
N HIS A 54 1.54 2.19 0.33
CA HIS A 54 2.34 2.85 -0.70
C HIS A 54 2.46 1.96 -1.95
N VAL A 55 2.05 2.49 -3.11
CA VAL A 55 1.95 1.73 -4.36
C VAL A 55 2.37 2.57 -5.55
N SER A 56 3.07 1.95 -6.50
CA SER A 56 3.21 2.46 -7.87
C SER A 56 2.63 1.46 -8.87
N VAL A 57 2.20 1.94 -10.03
CA VAL A 57 1.71 1.09 -11.12
C VAL A 57 2.55 1.34 -12.36
N THR A 58 3.09 0.28 -12.95
CA THR A 58 3.79 0.33 -14.23
C THR A 58 3.05 -0.53 -15.24
N GLU A 59 2.62 0.06 -16.33
CA GLU A 59 2.05 -0.64 -17.48
C GLU A 59 3.09 -0.72 -18.58
N ILE A 60 3.28 -1.92 -19.13
CA ILE A 60 4.20 -2.19 -20.23
C ILE A 60 3.40 -2.85 -21.35
N GLU A 61 3.32 -2.20 -22.49
CA GLU A 61 2.64 -2.72 -23.67
C GLU A 61 3.62 -3.02 -24.79
N MET A 62 3.46 -4.19 -25.42
CA MET A 62 4.22 -4.56 -26.61
C MET A 62 3.55 -4.02 -27.87
N ASP A 63 4.18 -3.04 -28.52
CA ASP A 63 3.83 -2.61 -29.87
C ASP A 63 4.62 -3.45 -30.89
N GLU A 64 3.97 -4.48 -31.45
CA GLU A 64 4.58 -5.34 -32.48
C GLU A 64 4.78 -4.63 -33.83
N LYS A 65 3.96 -3.62 -34.13
CA LYS A 65 4.01 -2.89 -35.39
C LYS A 65 5.27 -2.02 -35.42
N ASP A 66 5.49 -1.25 -34.35
CA ASP A 66 6.61 -0.34 -34.25
C ASP A 66 7.83 -0.94 -33.54
N LYS A 67 7.70 -2.20 -33.09
CA LYS A 67 8.78 -3.01 -32.50
C LYS A 67 9.38 -2.32 -31.27
N ARG A 68 8.54 -1.94 -30.33
CA ARG A 68 8.93 -1.31 -29.07
C ARG A 68 8.10 -1.82 -27.90
N LEU A 69 8.63 -1.67 -26.71
CA LEU A 69 7.81 -1.65 -25.49
C LEU A 69 7.47 -0.20 -25.18
N GLU A 70 6.20 0.07 -24.95
CA GLU A 70 5.70 1.33 -24.41
C GLU A 70 5.49 1.15 -22.91
N ILE A 71 5.93 2.12 -22.12
CA ILE A 71 5.93 2.01 -20.67
C ILE A 71 5.35 3.28 -20.07
N MET A 72 4.30 3.10 -19.29
CA MET A 72 3.69 4.14 -18.47
C MET A 72 3.90 3.78 -17.00
N MET A 73 4.42 4.71 -16.20
CA MET A 73 4.66 4.49 -14.78
C MET A 73 3.97 5.59 -13.98
N ARG A 74 2.92 5.21 -13.23
CA ARG A 74 2.16 6.08 -12.33
C ARG A 74 2.75 6.01 -10.92
N VAL A 75 3.06 7.19 -10.37
CA VAL A 75 3.67 7.35 -9.06
C VAL A 75 3.01 8.52 -8.34
N PHE A 76 2.54 8.33 -7.11
CA PHE A 76 1.98 9.42 -6.30
C PHE A 76 3.02 10.52 -6.03
N ALA A 77 2.61 11.78 -6.22
CA ALA A 77 3.49 12.93 -6.18
C ALA A 77 4.11 13.14 -4.79
N ASP A 78 3.33 12.97 -3.73
CA ASP A 78 3.77 13.16 -2.34
C ASP A 78 4.85 12.13 -1.96
N ASP A 79 4.62 10.85 -2.27
CA ASP A 79 5.58 9.76 -2.02
C ASP A 79 6.87 9.95 -2.82
N LEU A 80 6.73 10.40 -4.08
CA LEU A 80 7.88 10.70 -4.92
C LEU A 80 8.68 11.88 -4.38
N GLU A 81 8.03 12.95 -3.94
CA GLU A 81 8.70 14.12 -3.36
C GLU A 81 9.50 13.73 -2.10
N ILE A 82 8.91 12.95 -1.19
CA ILE A 82 9.59 12.42 0.00
C ILE A 82 10.83 11.61 -0.43
N THR A 83 10.66 10.71 -1.39
CA THR A 83 11.74 9.86 -1.89
C THR A 83 12.88 10.69 -2.52
N LEU A 84 12.54 11.72 -3.31
CA LEU A 84 13.54 12.57 -3.96
C LEU A 84 14.28 13.45 -2.96
N ARG A 85 13.62 13.98 -1.92
CA ARG A 85 14.28 14.71 -0.83
C ARG A 85 15.40 13.87 -0.20
N GLU A 86 15.12 12.60 0.08
CA GLU A 86 16.08 11.66 0.64
C GLU A 86 17.19 11.31 -0.36
N SER A 87 16.83 10.94 -1.59
CA SER A 87 17.79 10.53 -2.62
C SER A 87 18.72 11.66 -3.03
N LEU A 88 18.24 12.90 -3.08
CA LEU A 88 19.02 14.10 -3.43
C LEU A 88 19.73 14.72 -2.22
N LYS A 89 19.40 14.28 -0.99
CA LYS A 89 19.83 14.91 0.27
C LYS A 89 19.44 16.39 0.34
N GLN A 90 18.25 16.72 -0.13
CA GLN A 90 17.70 18.07 -0.20
C GLN A 90 16.33 18.10 0.50
N PRO A 91 16.25 18.34 1.81
CA PRO A 91 14.98 18.31 2.55
C PRO A 91 13.98 19.37 2.08
N GLU A 92 14.48 20.50 1.57
CA GLU A 92 13.67 21.60 1.02
C GLU A 92 13.26 21.39 -0.44
N PHE A 93 13.58 20.23 -1.04
CA PHE A 93 13.18 19.94 -2.41
C PHE A 93 11.65 19.97 -2.51
N ASP A 94 11.15 20.65 -3.53
CA ASP A 94 9.74 20.80 -3.85
C ASP A 94 9.59 20.43 -5.32
N ILE A 95 8.88 19.33 -5.57
CA ILE A 95 8.74 18.76 -6.91
C ILE A 95 7.89 19.67 -7.81
N THR A 96 6.96 20.42 -7.23
CA THR A 96 6.02 21.31 -7.95
C THR A 96 6.70 22.59 -8.43
N LYS A 97 7.83 22.98 -7.83
CA LYS A 97 8.62 24.16 -8.22
C LYS A 97 9.64 23.89 -9.31
N GLN A 98 9.81 22.63 -9.71
CA GLN A 98 10.77 22.27 -10.76
C GLN A 98 10.22 22.62 -12.14
N SER A 99 11.09 23.09 -13.04
CA SER A 99 10.74 23.16 -14.46
C SER A 99 10.71 21.74 -15.04
N THR A 100 9.90 21.52 -16.08
CA THR A 100 9.81 20.21 -16.75
C THR A 100 11.18 19.63 -17.13
N PRO A 101 12.12 20.40 -17.76
CA PRO A 101 13.43 19.86 -18.11
C PRO A 101 14.30 19.49 -16.90
N ALA A 102 14.16 20.22 -15.79
CA ALA A 102 14.89 19.93 -14.56
C ALA A 102 14.38 18.64 -13.91
N LEU A 103 13.05 18.49 -13.81
CA LEU A 103 12.46 17.26 -13.27
C LEU A 103 12.73 16.06 -14.17
N ASP A 104 12.70 16.22 -15.50
CA ASP A 104 13.08 15.16 -16.44
C ASP A 104 14.51 14.67 -16.24
N ALA A 105 15.45 15.59 -16.01
CA ALA A 105 16.84 15.23 -15.74
C ALA A 105 16.96 14.42 -14.43
N ILE A 106 16.32 14.89 -13.35
CA ILE A 106 16.28 14.20 -12.05
C ILE A 106 15.69 12.80 -12.22
N MET A 107 14.53 12.69 -12.88
CA MET A 107 13.81 11.43 -13.02
C MET A 107 14.53 10.44 -13.93
N LYS A 108 15.21 10.90 -14.97
CA LYS A 108 16.05 10.05 -15.81
C LYS A 108 17.20 9.43 -15.01
N GLU A 109 17.85 10.20 -14.14
CA GLU A 109 18.91 9.69 -13.26
C GLU A 109 18.37 8.78 -12.17
N TYR A 110 17.21 9.11 -11.61
CA TYR A 110 16.56 8.34 -10.55
C TYR A 110 16.07 6.96 -11.04
N LEU A 111 15.42 6.90 -12.20
CA LEU A 111 14.80 5.68 -12.74
C LEU A 111 15.82 4.71 -13.33
N ALA A 112 16.89 5.19 -13.98
CA ALA A 112 17.86 4.34 -14.67
C ALA A 112 18.45 3.17 -13.83
N PRO A 113 18.85 3.37 -12.55
CA PRO A 113 19.31 2.27 -11.71
C PRO A 113 18.18 1.43 -11.09
N ARG A 114 16.95 1.97 -11.02
CA ARG A 114 15.83 1.40 -10.24
C ARG A 114 14.80 0.64 -11.06
N PHE A 115 14.72 0.93 -12.36
CA PHE A 115 13.84 0.26 -13.29
C PHE A 115 14.66 -0.34 -14.44
N LYS A 116 14.74 -1.67 -14.48
CA LYS A 116 15.54 -2.40 -15.49
C LYS A 116 14.73 -3.53 -16.10
N ILE A 117 14.95 -3.74 -17.39
CA ILE A 117 14.22 -4.75 -18.17
C ILE A 117 15.21 -5.68 -18.84
N VAL A 118 14.91 -6.97 -18.79
CA VAL A 118 15.58 -8.02 -19.56
C VAL A 118 14.52 -8.71 -20.40
N VAL A 119 14.65 -8.63 -21.73
CA VAL A 119 13.75 -9.30 -22.68
C VAL A 119 14.48 -10.48 -23.28
N ASP A 120 13.89 -11.67 -23.22
CA ASP A 120 14.47 -12.90 -23.80
C ASP A 120 15.95 -13.12 -23.40
N ASN A 121 16.21 -12.94 -22.10
CA ASN A 121 17.53 -13.03 -21.47
C ASN A 121 18.57 -11.99 -21.95
N LYS A 122 18.14 -10.92 -22.64
CA LYS A 122 18.99 -9.80 -23.04
C LYS A 122 18.58 -8.54 -22.27
N ALA A 123 19.55 -7.93 -21.58
CA ALA A 123 19.34 -6.63 -20.97
C ALA A 123 19.04 -5.59 -22.06
N VAL A 124 17.97 -4.83 -21.87
CA VAL A 124 17.55 -3.76 -22.78
C VAL A 124 17.53 -2.44 -22.03
N GLN A 125 17.82 -1.36 -22.72
CA GLN A 125 17.82 -0.03 -22.13
C GLN A 125 16.50 0.67 -22.42
N SER A 126 15.82 1.14 -21.37
CA SER A 126 14.68 2.03 -21.50
C SER A 126 15.15 3.46 -21.77
N LYS A 127 14.48 4.13 -22.69
CA LYS A 127 14.64 5.55 -22.98
C LYS A 127 13.50 6.30 -22.32
N TYR A 128 13.85 7.25 -21.46
CA TYR A 128 12.91 8.19 -20.86
C TYR A 128 12.43 9.19 -21.92
N LEU A 129 11.12 9.44 -21.98
CA LEU A 129 10.47 10.31 -22.95
C LEU A 129 9.98 11.62 -22.34
N GLY A 130 9.51 11.58 -21.10
CA GLY A 130 8.94 12.74 -20.40
C GLY A 130 8.00 12.32 -19.28
N HIS A 131 7.34 13.31 -18.69
CA HIS A 131 6.32 13.10 -17.67
C HIS A 131 5.16 14.07 -17.84
N GLU A 132 4.05 13.75 -17.18
CA GLU A 132 2.96 14.67 -16.90
C GLU A 132 2.48 14.49 -15.45
N LEU A 133 1.81 15.52 -14.92
CA LEU A 133 1.14 15.47 -13.63
C LEU A 133 -0.36 15.27 -13.88
N GLU A 134 -0.90 14.12 -13.46
CA GLU A 134 -2.32 13.78 -13.59
C GLU A 134 -2.93 13.60 -12.19
N GLY A 135 -3.68 14.61 -11.74
CA GLY A 135 -4.23 14.63 -10.39
C GLY A 135 -3.13 14.72 -9.34
N ASP A 136 -3.01 13.69 -8.50
CA ASP A 136 -2.04 13.55 -7.42
C ASP A 136 -0.85 12.64 -7.79
N ALA A 137 -0.69 12.28 -9.07
CA ALA A 137 0.33 11.37 -9.53
C ALA A 137 1.11 11.89 -10.73
N PHE A 138 2.42 11.63 -10.75
CA PHE A 138 3.23 11.74 -11.94
C PHE A 138 3.10 10.49 -12.79
N ILE A 139 2.91 10.70 -14.09
CA ILE A 139 2.93 9.66 -15.12
C ILE A 139 4.23 9.82 -15.90
N PHE A 140 5.12 8.84 -15.78
CA PHE A 140 6.38 8.81 -16.52
C PHE A 140 6.25 7.93 -17.76
N TYR A 141 6.77 8.44 -18.87
CA TYR A 141 6.77 7.76 -20.15
C TYR A 141 8.17 7.26 -20.50
N LEU A 142 8.28 5.96 -20.74
CA LEU A 142 9.50 5.34 -21.23
C LEU A 142 9.21 4.45 -22.44
N GLU A 143 10.23 4.21 -23.25
CA GLU A 143 10.15 3.23 -24.34
C GLU A 143 11.37 2.32 -24.35
N VAL A 144 11.21 1.10 -24.86
CA VAL A 144 12.32 0.21 -25.23
C VAL A 144 12.22 -0.10 -26.72
N PRO A 145 13.01 0.55 -27.59
CA PRO A 145 12.97 0.28 -29.02
C PRO A 145 13.64 -1.06 -29.38
N GLY A 146 13.27 -1.62 -30.51
CA GLY A 146 13.92 -2.80 -31.10
C GLY A 146 13.42 -4.15 -30.56
N VAL A 147 12.37 -4.17 -29.75
CA VAL A 147 11.73 -5.40 -29.29
C VAL A 147 10.72 -5.85 -30.34
N LYS A 148 11.01 -6.94 -31.07
CA LYS A 148 10.14 -7.43 -32.16
C LYS A 148 9.12 -8.48 -31.71
N LYS A 149 9.48 -9.26 -30.71
CA LYS A 149 8.70 -10.32 -30.09
C LYS A 149 9.13 -10.39 -28.63
N LEU A 150 8.23 -10.84 -27.77
CA LEU A 150 8.49 -11.01 -26.35
C LEU A 150 8.00 -12.40 -25.93
N LYS A 151 8.92 -13.30 -25.59
CA LYS A 151 8.57 -14.59 -24.95
C LYS A 151 8.73 -14.53 -23.45
N THR A 152 9.75 -13.82 -22.98
CA THR A 152 10.01 -13.62 -21.57
C THR A 152 10.42 -12.19 -21.30
N ILE A 153 9.97 -11.68 -20.16
CA ILE A 153 10.37 -10.37 -19.65
C ILE A 153 10.65 -10.50 -18.16
N GLN A 154 11.85 -10.11 -17.76
CA GLN A 154 12.21 -9.97 -16.36
C GLN A 154 12.31 -8.47 -16.07
N ILE A 155 11.69 -8.08 -14.96
CA ILE A 155 11.54 -6.69 -14.58
C ILE A 155 12.13 -6.53 -13.19
N HIS A 156 13.06 -5.60 -13.07
CA HIS A 156 13.50 -5.06 -11.80
C HIS A 156 12.81 -3.71 -11.59
N ASN A 157 12.10 -3.55 -10.48
CA ASN A 157 11.48 -2.29 -10.10
C ASN A 157 11.53 -2.11 -8.58
N ASN A 158 12.46 -1.28 -8.12
CA ASN A 158 12.58 -0.91 -6.71
C ASN A 158 12.40 0.60 -6.48
N ILE A 159 11.67 1.30 -7.36
CA ILE A 159 11.36 2.72 -7.13
C ILE A 159 10.66 2.89 -5.77
N ILE A 160 11.01 3.95 -5.05
CA ILE A 160 10.36 4.42 -3.81
C ILE A 160 10.57 3.49 -2.59
N THR A 161 11.09 2.27 -2.82
CA THR A 161 11.34 1.28 -1.75
C THR A 161 12.41 1.71 -0.75
N GLU A 162 13.21 2.73 -1.08
CA GLU A 162 14.15 3.34 -0.14
C GLU A 162 13.46 4.14 0.97
N ALA A 163 12.36 4.83 0.66
CA ALA A 163 11.63 5.70 1.58
C ALA A 163 10.53 4.93 2.34
N PHE A 164 9.95 3.90 1.71
CA PHE A 164 8.81 3.15 2.26
C PHE A 164 9.05 1.64 2.22
N GLU A 165 9.15 1.01 3.39
CA GLU A 165 9.39 -0.44 3.55
C GLU A 165 8.23 -1.30 3.01
N ASP A 166 7.00 -0.78 3.08
CA ASP A 166 5.77 -1.46 2.64
C ASP A 166 5.42 -1.21 1.16
N GLN A 167 6.25 -0.44 0.45
CA GLN A 167 6.07 -0.10 -0.96
C GLN A 167 5.85 -1.34 -1.84
N SER A 168 4.78 -1.32 -2.64
CA SER A 168 4.49 -2.33 -3.65
C SER A 168 4.45 -1.72 -5.05
N ASN A 169 5.37 -2.15 -5.91
CA ASN A 169 5.43 -1.76 -7.31
C ASN A 169 4.68 -2.80 -8.15
N LEU A 170 3.46 -2.48 -8.56
CA LEU A 170 2.64 -3.33 -9.42
C LEU A 170 3.05 -3.13 -10.86
N VAL A 171 3.32 -4.23 -11.57
CA VAL A 171 3.72 -4.17 -12.97
C VAL A 171 2.79 -5.02 -13.81
N HIS A 172 2.13 -4.42 -14.79
CA HIS A 172 1.28 -5.10 -15.76
C HIS A 172 1.98 -5.11 -17.11
N VAL A 173 2.11 -6.30 -17.70
CA VAL A 173 2.69 -6.46 -19.04
C VAL A 173 1.64 -7.03 -19.98
N THR A 174 1.37 -6.30 -21.06
CA THR A 174 0.40 -6.66 -22.09
C THR A 174 1.12 -7.09 -23.36
N VAL A 175 0.87 -8.32 -23.80
CA VAL A 175 1.37 -8.87 -25.07
C VAL A 175 0.20 -9.47 -25.83
N ARG A 176 -0.14 -8.91 -27.00
CA ARG A 176 -1.27 -9.36 -27.85
C ARG A 176 -2.59 -9.49 -27.07
N GLY A 177 -2.90 -8.50 -26.23
CA GLY A 177 -4.09 -8.49 -25.38
C GLY A 177 -4.07 -9.44 -24.18
N THR A 178 -2.99 -10.24 -24.01
CA THR A 178 -2.80 -11.03 -22.79
C THR A 178 -2.05 -10.21 -21.76
N VAL A 179 -2.66 -10.00 -20.59
CA VAL A 179 -2.04 -9.29 -19.46
C VAL A 179 -1.46 -10.30 -18.47
N ARG A 180 -0.23 -10.08 -18.03
CA ARG A 180 0.37 -10.75 -16.86
C ARG A 180 0.90 -9.71 -15.90
N SER A 181 0.93 -10.03 -14.61
CA SER A 181 1.22 -9.04 -13.56
C SER A 181 2.26 -9.53 -12.57
N LEU A 182 3.05 -8.59 -12.05
CA LEU A 182 4.02 -8.78 -10.97
C LEU A 182 3.69 -7.82 -9.83
N ARG A 183 4.00 -8.26 -8.60
CA ARG A 183 4.09 -7.38 -7.44
C ARG A 183 5.52 -7.40 -6.95
N LEU A 184 6.23 -6.31 -7.19
CA LEU A 184 7.63 -6.15 -6.80
C LEU A 184 7.70 -5.34 -5.51
N THR A 185 8.58 -5.75 -4.59
CA THR A 185 8.74 -5.12 -3.27
C THR A 185 10.22 -4.97 -2.97
N LYS A 186 10.59 -4.27 -1.88
CA LYS A 186 11.98 -4.15 -1.44
C LYS A 186 12.70 -5.50 -1.32
N ASN A 187 12.02 -6.51 -0.78
CA ASN A 187 12.56 -7.85 -0.56
C ASN A 187 12.57 -8.72 -1.83
N VAL A 188 11.66 -8.45 -2.77
CA VAL A 188 11.55 -9.15 -4.05
C VAL A 188 11.45 -8.10 -5.17
N PRO A 189 12.55 -7.41 -5.51
CA PRO A 189 12.52 -6.28 -6.43
C PRO A 189 12.55 -6.73 -7.90
N THR A 190 12.77 -8.02 -8.15
CA THR A 190 12.93 -8.58 -9.50
C THR A 190 12.12 -9.85 -9.64
N ASP A 191 11.35 -9.97 -10.72
CA ASP A 191 10.66 -11.22 -11.09
C ASP A 191 10.49 -11.31 -12.61
N LYS A 192 10.06 -12.48 -13.11
CA LYS A 192 10.01 -12.84 -14.53
C LYS A 192 8.63 -13.34 -14.94
N LEU A 193 8.16 -12.82 -16.07
CA LEU A 193 6.99 -13.29 -16.79
C LEU A 193 7.40 -14.05 -18.06
N THR A 194 6.61 -15.05 -18.41
CA THR A 194 6.70 -15.80 -19.66
C THR A 194 5.39 -15.61 -20.41
N PHE A 195 5.43 -15.50 -21.74
CA PHE A 195 4.27 -15.39 -22.60
C PHE A 195 4.31 -16.52 -23.63
N ASP A 196 3.16 -17.16 -23.83
CA ASP A 196 3.01 -18.21 -24.84
C ASP A 196 2.86 -17.57 -26.21
N VAL A 197 3.98 -17.32 -26.87
CA VAL A 197 3.99 -16.80 -28.25
C VAL A 197 3.61 -17.95 -29.19
N LYS A 198 2.31 -18.13 -29.41
CA LYS A 198 1.79 -18.92 -30.53
C LYS A 198 2.05 -18.22 -31.86
#